data_AF-A0A1B2HSK6-F1
#
_entry.id   AF-A0A1B2HSK6-F1
#
_cell.length_a   1.000
_cell.length_b   1.000
_cell.length_c   1.000
_cell.angle_alpha   90.00
_cell.angle_beta   90.00
_cell.angle_gamma   90.00
#
_symmetry.space_group_name_H-M   'P 1'
#
loop_
_entity.id
_entity.type
_entity.pdbx_description
1 polymer ?
#
loop_
_entity_poly.entity_id
_entity_poly.type
_entity_poly.pdbx_seq_one_letter_code
_entity_poly.pdbx_strand_id
1 'polypeptide(L)'
;MRFLVIVRTTAELPFATLHCDALARAGVLLDAADLRPRAFDAQGRPLRPAPVRGYWLIDVRDQEEAVERVRRMPVSACVVEIRQVAVV
;
A
#
# COMPACT_ATOMS: atom_id res chain seq x y z
N MET A 1 14.11 -8.76 4.82
CA MET A 1 14.29 -7.82 3.70
C MET A 1 13.12 -6.85 3.71
N ARG A 2 13.39 -5.54 3.54
CA ARG A 2 12.34 -4.53 3.63
C ARG A 2 11.72 -4.24 2.27
N PHE A 3 10.39 -4.20 2.24
CA PHE A 3 9.62 -3.87 1.05
C PHE A 3 8.63 -2.75 1.37
N LEU A 4 8.62 -1.74 0.49
CA LEU A 4 7.59 -0.72 0.46
C LEU A 4 6.50 -1.16 -0.52
N VAL A 5 5.29 -1.34 0.00
CA VAL A 5 4.09 -1.64 -0.77
C VAL A 5 3.29 -0.35 -0.92
N ILE A 6 3.16 0.12 -2.15
CA ILE A 6 2.49 1.37 -2.52
C ILE A 6 1.13 1.03 -3.10
N VAL A 7 0.07 1.63 -2.54
CA VAL A 7 -1.31 1.41 -2.98
C VAL A 7 -1.80 2.66 -3.72
N ARG A 8 -2.20 2.48 -4.98
CA ARG A 8 -2.79 3.51 -5.83
C ARG A 8 -4.24 3.17 -6.12
N THR A 9 -5.15 4.06 -5.75
CA THR A 9 -6.58 3.90 -6.01
C THR A 9 -7.29 5.25 -6.07
N THR A 10 -8.48 5.26 -6.67
CA THR A 10 -9.39 6.41 -6.65
C THR A 10 -10.48 6.26 -5.59
N ALA A 11 -10.54 5.13 -4.90
CA ALA A 11 -11.58 4.86 -3.91
C ALA A 11 -11.40 5.68 -2.61
N GLU A 12 -12.42 5.70 -1.76
CA GLU A 12 -12.51 6.47 -0.49
C GLU A 12 -11.88 5.75 0.71
N LEU A 13 -11.11 6.49 1.51
CA LEU A 13 -10.34 5.99 2.67
C LEU A 13 -11.24 5.58 3.86
N PRO A 14 -10.75 4.75 4.81
CA PRO A 14 -9.38 4.21 4.95
C PRO A 14 -9.07 3.00 4.07
N PHE A 15 -7.81 2.82 3.67
CA PHE A 15 -7.37 1.68 2.83
C PHE A 15 -6.23 0.88 3.43
N ALA A 16 -5.07 1.52 3.62
CA ALA A 16 -3.88 0.83 4.07
C ALA A 16 -4.03 0.44 5.54
N THR A 17 -4.52 1.34 6.39
CA THR A 17 -4.62 1.07 7.83
C THR A 17 -5.68 0.01 8.17
N LEU A 18 -6.72 -0.13 7.34
CA LEU A 18 -7.80 -1.10 7.54
C LEU A 18 -7.31 -2.56 7.52
N HIS A 19 -6.22 -2.85 6.82
CA HIS A 19 -5.69 -4.21 6.65
C HIS A 19 -4.35 -4.46 7.36
N CYS A 20 -3.87 -3.50 8.16
CA CYS A 20 -2.60 -3.60 8.87
C CYS A 20 -2.57 -4.70 9.93
N ASP A 21 -3.71 -5.00 10.55
CA ASP A 21 -3.85 -5.95 11.64
C ASP A 21 -3.22 -7.32 11.36
N ALA A 22 -3.42 -7.86 10.15
CA ALA A 22 -2.87 -9.15 9.76
C ALA A 22 -1.34 -9.10 9.63
N LEU A 23 -0.79 -8.01 9.10
CA LEU A 23 0.65 -7.80 8.95
C LEU A 23 1.32 -7.53 10.30
N ALA A 24 0.66 -6.76 11.17
CA ALA A 24 1.10 -6.48 12.54
C ALA A 24 1.14 -7.75 13.39
N ARG A 25 0.06 -8.56 13.39
CA ARG A 25 0.03 -9.84 14.13
C ARG A 25 1.07 -10.84 13.64
N ALA A 26 1.42 -10.81 12.36
CA ALA A 26 2.48 -11.63 11.80
C ALA A 26 3.89 -11.11 12.12
N GLY A 27 4.03 -9.96 12.80
CA GLY A 27 5.32 -9.37 13.15
C GLY A 27 6.11 -8.81 11.98
N VAL A 28 5.46 -8.60 10.82
CA VAL A 28 6.13 -8.17 9.59
C VAL A 28 5.89 -6.70 9.24
N LEU A 29 4.95 -6.03 9.92
CA LEU A 29 4.65 -4.62 9.66
C LEU A 29 5.64 -3.71 10.40
N LEU A 30 6.36 -2.88 9.66
CA LEU A 30 7.26 -1.86 10.21
C LEU A 30 6.58 -0.50 10.31
N ASP A 31 5.83 -0.10 9.28
CA ASP A 31 5.11 1.16 9.23
C ASP A 31 3.94 1.10 8.23
N ALA A 32 2.94 1.96 8.40
CA ALA A 32 1.82 2.10 7.49
C ALA A 32 1.17 3.47 7.60
N ALA A 33 0.71 4.01 6.47
CA ALA A 33 -0.12 5.20 6.49
C ALA A 33 -1.13 5.24 5.36
N ASP A 34 -2.27 5.87 5.66
CA ASP A 34 -3.22 6.36 4.68
C ASP A 34 -2.85 7.79 4.29
N LEU A 35 -2.73 8.05 2.99
CA LEU A 35 -2.39 9.34 2.42
C LEU A 35 -3.63 9.99 1.83
N ARG A 36 -3.78 11.31 2.04
CA ARG A 36 -4.90 12.11 1.51
C ARG A 36 -4.46 13.08 0.39
N PRO A 37 -3.86 12.60 -0.73
CA PRO A 37 -3.59 13.48 -1.86
C PRO A 37 -4.90 13.90 -2.53
N ARG A 38 -4.86 15.02 -3.27
CA ARG A 38 -5.94 15.37 -4.18
C ARG A 38 -6.13 14.24 -5.20
N ALA A 39 -7.36 13.75 -5.35
CA ALA A 39 -7.70 12.71 -6.31
C ALA A 39 -8.20 13.26 -7.66
N PHE A 40 -8.48 14.57 -7.71
CA PHE A 40 -9.08 15.26 -8.84
C PHE A 40 -8.27 16.51 -9.21
N ASP A 41 -8.26 16.84 -10.51
CA ASP A 41 -7.73 18.11 -11.02
C ASP A 41 -8.65 19.30 -10.69
N ALA A 42 -8.26 20.51 -11.10
CA ALA A 42 -9.05 21.72 -10.86
C ALA A 42 -10.42 21.72 -11.58
N GLN A 43 -10.63 20.81 -12.54
CA GLN A 43 -11.85 20.63 -13.32
C GLN A 43 -12.69 19.45 -12.80
N GLY A 44 -12.33 18.84 -11.67
CA GLY A 44 -13.05 17.73 -11.07
C GLY A 44 -12.85 16.39 -11.80
N ARG A 45 -11.84 16.26 -12.66
CA ARG A 45 -11.53 14.99 -13.35
C ARG A 45 -10.54 14.17 -12.52
N PRO A 46 -10.71 12.83 -12.43
CA PRO A 46 -9.77 11.98 -11.70
C PRO A 46 -8.35 12.10 -12.27
N LEU A 47 -7.36 12.28 -11.39
CA LEU A 47 -5.95 12.30 -11.79
C LEU A 47 -5.53 10.92 -12.33
N ARG A 48 -4.73 10.94 -13.40
CA ARG A 48 -4.13 9.74 -14.00
C ARG A 48 -2.61 9.89 -14.09
N PRO A 49 -1.81 8.94 -13.58
CA PRO A 49 -2.24 7.71 -12.89
C PRO A 49 -2.95 7.99 -11.56
N ALA A 50 -3.71 7.02 -11.05
CA ALA A 50 -4.40 7.15 -9.77
C ALA A 50 -3.40 7.56 -8.65
N PRO A 51 -3.83 8.43 -7.72
CA PRO A 51 -2.94 8.91 -6.68
C PRO A 51 -2.51 7.78 -5.74
N VAL A 52 -1.35 7.93 -5.11
CA VAL A 52 -0.94 7.04 -4.02
C VAL A 52 -1.80 7.34 -2.80
N ARG A 53 -2.61 6.37 -2.37
CA ARG A 53 -3.56 6.52 -1.25
C ARG A 53 -3.07 5.91 0.05
N GLY A 54 -2.03 5.10 0.00
CA GLY A 54 -1.43 4.56 1.21
C GLY A 54 -0.23 3.70 0.92
N TYR A 55 0.44 3.28 1.99
CA TYR A 55 1.55 2.36 1.92
C TYR A 55 1.62 1.44 3.13
N TRP A 56 2.32 0.31 2.94
CA TRP A 56 2.85 -0.53 4.00
C TRP A 56 4.36 -0.67 3.82
N LEU A 57 5.11 -0.52 4.89
CA LEU A 57 6.50 -0.93 4.97
C LEU A 57 6.55 -2.25 5.73
N ILE A 58 7.01 -3.31 5.07
CA ILE A 58 7.05 -4.66 5.64
C ILE A 58 8.47 -5.23 5.65
N ASP A 59 8.78 -6.07 6.63
CA ASP A 59 10.00 -6.88 6.68
C ASP A 59 9.66 -8.36 6.51
N VAL A 60 10.08 -8.94 5.39
CA VAL A 60 9.78 -10.32 5.00
C VAL A 60 11.03 -10.98 4.40
N ARG A 61 11.03 -12.30 4.23
CA ARG A 61 12.24 -13.03 3.82
C ARG A 61 12.69 -12.66 2.41
N ASP A 62 11.75 -12.52 1.49
CA ASP A 62 12.00 -12.31 0.06
C ASP A 62 10.80 -11.62 -0.64
N GLN A 63 10.96 -11.37 -1.95
CA GLN A 63 9.95 -10.73 -2.78
C GLN A 63 8.69 -11.60 -2.97
N GLU A 64 8.84 -12.93 -2.96
CA GLU A 64 7.71 -13.86 -3.11
C GLU A 64 6.79 -13.76 -1.90
N GLU A 65 7.34 -13.78 -0.69
CA GLU A 65 6.57 -13.58 0.55
C GLU A 65 5.87 -12.22 0.57
N ALA A 66 6.54 -11.15 0.09
CA ALA A 66 5.92 -9.83 -0.03
C ALA A 66 4.67 -9.88 -0.92
N VAL A 67 4.79 -10.49 -2.10
CA VAL A 67 3.68 -10.63 -3.06
C VAL A 67 2.54 -11.48 -2.49
N GLU A 68 2.84 -12.62 -1.87
CA GLU A 68 1.82 -13.48 -1.29
C GLU A 68 1.01 -12.79 -0.21
N ARG A 69 1.67 -12.05 0.68
CA ARG A 69 0.99 -11.30 1.75
C ARG A 69 0.07 -10.23 1.20
N VAL A 70 0.55 -9.45 0.22
CA VAL A 70 -0.25 -8.42 -0.46
C VAL A 70 -1.46 -9.03 -1.17
N ARG A 71 -1.30 -10.17 -1.86
CA ARG A 71 -2.39 -10.87 -2.56
C ARG A 71 -3.51 -11.34 -1.62
N ARG A 72 -3.20 -11.62 -0.36
CA ARG A 72 -4.19 -12.03 0.65
C ARG A 72 -4.98 -10.86 1.23
N MET A 73 -4.61 -9.62 0.91
CA MET A 73 -5.33 -8.44 1.37
C MET A 73 -6.57 -8.21 0.50
N PRO A 74 -7.76 -7.96 1.10
CA PRO A 74 -8.99 -7.75 0.36
C PRO A 74 -9.06 -6.31 -0.18
N VAL A 75 -8.08 -5.93 -1.00
CA VAL A 75 -8.02 -4.60 -1.63
C VAL A 75 -8.75 -4.62 -2.98
N SER A 76 -9.95 -4.04 -3.03
CA SER A 76 -10.71 -3.93 -4.27
C SER A 76 -10.20 -2.76 -5.13
N ALA A 77 -10.16 -2.97 -6.46
CA ALA A 77 -9.87 -1.95 -7.47
C ALA A 77 -8.69 -1.00 -7.14
N CYS A 78 -7.53 -1.57 -6.81
CA CYS A 78 -6.29 -0.82 -6.59
C CYS A 78 -5.16 -1.36 -7.46
N VAL A 79 -4.19 -0.49 -7.75
CA VAL A 79 -2.90 -0.87 -8.30
C VAL A 79 -1.91 -0.92 -7.15
N VAL A 80 -1.27 -2.06 -6.95
CA VAL A 80 -0.23 -2.23 -5.94
C VAL A 80 1.13 -2.33 -6.60
N GLU A 81 2.05 -1.51 -6.13
CA GLU A 81 3.46 -1.50 -6.53
C GLU A 81 4.31 -1.95 -5.35
N ILE A 82 5.15 -2.97 -5.53
CA ILE A 82 6.02 -3.52 -4.48
C ILE A 82 7.47 -3.19 -4.83
N ARG A 83 8.17 -2.52 -3.92
CA ARG A 83 9.57 -2.12 -4.11
C ARG A 83 10.43 -2.58 -2.95
N GLN A 84 11.54 -3.24 -3.23
CA GLN A 84 12.55 -3.50 -2.21
C GLN A 84 13.23 -2.20 -1.81
N VAL A 85 13.46 -2.01 -0.51
CA VAL A 85 14.18 -0.84 0.04
C VAL A 85 15.38 -1.29 0.85
N ALA A 86 16.50 -0.58 0.68
CA ALA A 86 17.72 -0.83 1.44
C ALA A 86 17.65 -0.10 2.80
N VAL A 87 18.30 -0.70 3.80
CA VAL A 87 18.62 -0.04 5.06
C VAL A 87 20.05 0.45 4.92
N VAL A 88 20.24 1.76 4.98
CA VAL A 88 21.56 2.40 4.90
C VAL A 88 21.99 2.83 6.28
#